data_AF-A0A3D3CMK6-F1
#
_entry.id   AF-A0A3D3CMK6-F1
#
_cell.length_a   1.000
_cell.length_b   1.000
_cell.length_c   1.000
_cell.angle_alpha   90.00
_cell.angle_beta   90.00
_cell.angle_gamma   90.00
#
_symmetry.space_group_name_H-M   'P 1'
#
loop_
_entity.id
_entity.type
_entity.pdbx_description
1 polymer ?
#
loop_
_entity_poly.entity_id
_entity_poly.type
_entity_poly.pdbx_seq_one_letter_code
_entity_poly.pdbx_strand_id
1 'polypeptide(L)'
;MRFIADLHIHSKYSRATSKEMSPENIWKWAQLKGINVIATGDFTHPKWSRELNDKLEPLGNGLYGLKKEYRTDDVPESCRADVSFILSSEISCIYKKNGKTRKVHSIIFVRDFADAAKISIALAKIGNLNSDGRPILGLDAKRLLEIVLDQAPNAMLVPAHVWTPHFSVFGAMS
;
A
#
# COMPACT_ATOMS: atom_id res chain seq x y z
N MET A 1 12.23 -20.74 6.46
CA MET A 1 13.12 -19.55 6.41
C MET A 1 12.44 -18.42 7.16
N ARG A 2 13.17 -17.68 8.00
CA ARG A 2 12.63 -16.54 8.77
C ARG A 2 12.85 -15.25 7.99
N PHE A 3 11.85 -14.36 7.97
CA PHE A 3 11.96 -13.03 7.38
C PHE A 3 11.24 -11.99 8.25
N ILE A 4 11.60 -10.72 8.10
CA ILE A 4 10.94 -9.58 8.73
C ILE A 4 10.18 -8.81 7.65
N ALA A 5 8.96 -8.39 7.98
CA ALA A 5 8.13 -7.63 7.06
C ALA A 5 7.56 -6.36 7.68
N ASP A 6 7.48 -5.31 6.87
CA ASP A 6 6.70 -4.10 7.15
C ASP A 6 5.67 -3.93 6.03
N LEU A 7 4.39 -4.11 6.37
CA LEU A 7 3.31 -4.28 5.39
C LEU A 7 2.38 -3.05 5.29
N HIS A 8 2.69 -1.96 6.00
CA HIS A 8 1.91 -0.73 5.92
C HIS A 8 2.83 0.50 5.98
N ILE A 9 3.18 0.98 4.78
CA ILE A 9 3.90 2.24 4.59
C ILE A 9 3.14 3.14 3.60
N HIS A 10 3.63 4.37 3.43
CA HIS A 10 3.12 5.33 2.47
C HIS A 10 4.21 5.86 1.55
N SER A 11 3.81 6.20 0.33
CA SER A 11 4.67 6.82 -0.68
C SER A 11 4.78 8.33 -0.48
N LYS A 12 5.67 8.97 -1.26
CA LYS A 12 5.79 10.43 -1.35
C LYS A 12 4.51 11.15 -1.82
N TYR A 13 3.50 10.41 -2.31
CA TYR A 13 2.22 10.96 -2.76
C TYR A 13 1.16 11.01 -1.67
N SER A 14 1.39 10.38 -0.52
CA SER A 14 0.53 10.53 0.65
C SER A 14 0.77 11.86 1.36
N ARG A 15 -0.28 12.48 1.89
CA ARG A 15 -0.14 13.70 2.69
C ARG A 15 0.70 13.45 3.94
N ALA A 16 1.46 14.47 4.34
CA ALA A 16 2.35 14.44 5.51
C ALA A 16 3.38 13.29 5.50
N THR A 17 3.74 12.79 4.31
CA THR A 17 4.80 11.79 4.11
C THR A 17 6.04 12.46 3.51
N SER A 18 7.24 11.92 3.79
CA SER A 18 8.49 12.46 3.25
C SER A 18 8.52 12.37 1.72
N LYS A 19 9.08 13.40 1.07
CA LYS A 19 9.32 13.40 -0.39
C LYS A 19 10.31 12.32 -0.82
N GLU A 20 11.13 11.84 0.12
CA GLU A 20 12.11 10.78 -0.06
C GLU A 20 11.50 9.37 -0.06
N MET A 21 10.19 9.21 0.13
CA MET A 21 9.52 7.89 0.04
C MET A 21 9.37 7.44 -1.43
N SER A 22 10.50 7.14 -2.07
CA SER A 22 10.65 6.54 -3.40
C SER A 22 11.03 5.04 -3.30
N PRO A 23 10.83 4.22 -4.35
CA PRO A 23 11.17 2.80 -4.30
C PRO A 23 12.64 2.54 -3.94
N GLU A 24 13.55 3.39 -4.44
CA GLU A 24 14.99 3.32 -4.17
C GLU A 24 15.31 3.54 -2.68
N ASN A 25 14.75 4.61 -2.09
CA ASN A 25 14.97 4.91 -0.69
C ASN A 25 14.29 3.89 0.23
N ILE A 26 13.09 3.42 -0.12
CA ILE A 26 12.40 2.36 0.64
C ILE A 26 13.25 1.09 0.64
N TRP A 27 13.77 0.67 -0.53
CA TRP A 27 14.65 -0.49 -0.66
C TRP A 27 15.95 -0.34 0.15
N LYS A 28 16.59 0.83 0.08
CA LYS A 28 17.80 1.14 0.86
C LYS A 28 17.55 1.07 2.36
N TRP A 29 16.50 1.74 2.85
CA TRP A 29 16.20 1.79 4.28
C TRP A 29 15.68 0.46 4.83
N ALA A 30 14.99 -0.34 4.02
CA ALA A 30 14.61 -1.71 4.39
C ALA A 30 15.86 -2.56 4.70
N GLN A 31 16.91 -2.47 3.89
CA GLN A 31 18.19 -3.15 4.16
C GLN A 31 18.83 -2.67 5.46
N LEU A 32 18.97 -1.35 5.64
CA LEU A 32 19.53 -0.76 6.86
C LEU A 32 18.76 -1.17 8.12
N LYS A 33 17.45 -1.40 7.99
CA LYS A 33 16.56 -1.82 9.08
C LYS A 33 16.50 -3.34 9.28
N GLY A 34 16.99 -4.13 8.32
CA GLY A 34 16.88 -5.60 8.32
C GLY A 34 15.48 -6.11 7.94
N ILE A 35 14.71 -5.35 7.17
CA ILE A 35 13.40 -5.75 6.63
C ILE A 35 13.60 -6.46 5.30
N ASN A 36 13.06 -7.68 5.15
CA ASN A 36 13.20 -8.48 3.93
C ASN A 36 12.02 -8.29 2.96
N VAL A 37 10.81 -8.09 3.48
CA VAL A 37 9.60 -7.87 2.68
C VAL A 37 8.95 -6.55 3.10
N ILE A 38 8.80 -5.63 2.16
CA ILE A 38 8.22 -4.32 2.45
C ILE A 38 7.04 -4.02 1.53
N ALA A 39 5.98 -3.44 2.07
CA ALA A 39 4.86 -2.95 1.30
C ALA A 39 5.32 -1.83 0.34
N THR A 40 4.69 -1.71 -0.83
CA THR A 40 4.87 -0.52 -1.68
C THR A 40 4.15 0.70 -1.12
N GLY A 41 3.00 0.48 -0.45
CA GLY A 41 2.03 1.53 -0.17
C GLY A 41 1.39 2.09 -1.45
N ASP A 42 0.23 2.72 -1.27
CA ASP A 42 -0.39 3.66 -2.20
C ASP A 42 -0.51 3.25 -3.69
N PHE A 43 -0.58 1.95 -4.02
CA PHE A 43 -0.59 1.52 -5.44
C PHE A 43 -1.76 2.11 -6.25
N THR A 44 -2.82 2.58 -5.58
CA THR A 44 -3.97 3.21 -6.25
C THR A 44 -3.67 4.60 -6.81
N HIS A 45 -2.60 5.25 -6.35
CA HIS A 45 -2.22 6.57 -6.84
C HIS A 45 -1.55 6.45 -8.23
N PRO A 46 -2.10 7.05 -9.31
CA PRO A 46 -1.66 6.73 -10.67
C PRO A 46 -0.19 7.05 -10.98
N LYS A 47 0.35 8.13 -10.41
CA LYS A 47 1.79 8.45 -10.59
C LYS A 47 2.69 7.47 -9.85
N TRP A 48 2.25 7.00 -8.67
CA TRP A 48 3.01 6.02 -7.90
C TRP A 48 2.95 4.65 -8.57
N SER A 49 1.77 4.23 -9.02
CA SER A 49 1.57 2.99 -9.76
C SER A 49 2.47 2.91 -11.00
N ARG A 50 2.59 4.01 -11.75
CA ARG A 50 3.51 4.09 -12.90
C ARG A 50 4.97 3.93 -12.47
N GLU A 51 5.39 4.70 -11.46
CA GLU A 51 6.76 4.61 -10.93
C GLU A 51 7.11 3.20 -10.42
N LEU A 52 6.17 2.53 -9.74
CA LEU A 52 6.33 1.15 -9.30
C LEU A 52 6.46 0.18 -10.49
N ASN A 53 5.62 0.30 -11.53
CA ASN A 53 5.72 -0.54 -12.73
C ASN A 53 7.04 -0.32 -13.48
N ASP A 54 7.53 0.91 -13.52
CA ASP A 54 8.78 1.25 -14.20
C ASP A 54 10.00 0.70 -13.44
N LYS A 55 9.97 0.71 -12.11
CA LYS A 55 11.13 0.41 -11.27
C LYS A 55 11.17 -0.99 -10.67
N LEU A 56 10.03 -1.68 -10.59
CA LEU A 56 9.95 -3.00 -9.99
C LEU A 56 9.88 -4.10 -11.06
N GLU A 57 10.42 -5.27 -10.73
CA GLU A 57 10.38 -6.48 -11.56
C GLU A 57 9.81 -7.66 -10.76
N PRO A 58 8.98 -8.52 -11.37
CA PRO A 58 8.39 -9.65 -10.65
C PRO A 58 9.45 -10.71 -10.31
N LEU A 59 9.38 -11.27 -9.10
CA LEU A 59 10.25 -12.37 -8.64
C LEU A 59 9.63 -13.76 -8.83
N GLY A 60 8.44 -13.84 -9.46
CA GLY A 60 7.74 -15.09 -9.76
C GLY A 60 6.98 -15.72 -8.57
N ASN A 61 7.01 -15.10 -7.39
CA ASN A 61 6.38 -15.59 -6.17
C ASN A 61 5.30 -14.64 -5.60
N GLY A 62 4.81 -13.69 -6.42
CA GLY A 62 3.90 -12.63 -6.00
C GLY A 62 4.58 -11.46 -5.27
N LEU A 63 5.92 -11.47 -5.20
CA LEU A 63 6.74 -10.36 -4.74
C LEU A 63 7.51 -9.74 -5.91
N TYR A 64 8.07 -8.56 -5.63
CA TYR A 64 8.76 -7.73 -6.61
C TYR A 64 10.15 -7.33 -6.12
N GLY A 65 11.13 -7.31 -7.01
CA GLY A 65 12.45 -6.74 -6.73
C GLY A 65 12.54 -5.31 -7.28
N LEU A 66 13.38 -4.47 -6.68
CA LEU A 66 13.81 -3.24 -7.33
C LEU A 66 14.77 -3.60 -8.48
N LYS A 67 14.54 -3.12 -9.70
CA LYS A 67 15.44 -3.40 -10.82
C LYS A 67 16.85 -2.87 -10.54
N LYS A 68 17.85 -3.56 -11.06
CA LYS A 68 19.26 -3.33 -10.72
C LYS A 68 19.72 -1.89 -11.00
N GLU A 69 19.26 -1.28 -12.08
CA GLU A 69 19.61 0.09 -12.47
C GLU A 69 19.12 1.17 -11.50
N TYR A 70 18.16 0.86 -10.62
CA TYR A 70 17.66 1.77 -9.59
C TYR A 70 18.24 1.50 -8.20
N ARG A 71 19.10 0.49 -8.03
CA ARG A 71 19.72 0.18 -6.74
C ARG A 71 20.90 1.10 -6.46
N THR A 72 21.04 1.54 -5.22
CA THR A 72 22.19 2.35 -4.77
C THR A 72 23.24 1.47 -4.10
N ASP A 73 24.52 1.85 -4.22
CA ASP A 73 25.66 1.12 -3.64
C ASP A 73 26.12 1.73 -2.29
N ASP A 74 25.30 2.58 -1.69
CA ASP A 74 25.61 3.31 -0.45
C ASP A 74 25.09 2.63 0.82
N VAL A 75 24.75 1.34 0.73
CA VAL A 75 24.40 0.47 1.87
C VAL A 75 25.68 -0.21 2.40
N PRO A 76 26.00 -0.07 3.70
CA PRO A 76 27.12 -0.77 4.31
C PRO A 76 27.04 -2.27 4.09
N GLU A 77 28.18 -2.92 3.84
CA GLU A 77 28.24 -4.35 3.53
C GLU A 77 27.50 -5.22 4.55
N SER A 78 27.62 -4.90 5.84
CA SER A 78 26.94 -5.60 6.94
C SER A 78 25.41 -5.50 6.92
N CYS A 79 24.84 -4.57 6.16
CA CYS A 79 23.40 -4.35 6.02
C CYS A 79 22.84 -4.81 4.68
N ARG A 80 23.69 -5.17 3.69
CA ARG A 80 23.23 -5.58 2.36
C ARG A 80 22.38 -6.85 2.47
N ALA A 81 21.18 -6.80 1.92
CA ALA A 81 20.24 -7.90 1.97
C ALA A 81 19.28 -7.86 0.79
N ASP A 82 18.74 -9.02 0.44
CA ASP A 82 17.64 -9.09 -0.51
C ASP A 82 16.37 -8.50 0.13
N VAL A 83 15.83 -7.48 -0.55
CA VAL A 83 14.57 -6.85 -0.19
C VAL A 83 13.59 -7.03 -1.33
N SER A 84 12.42 -7.56 -0.99
CA SER A 84 11.31 -7.74 -1.90
C SER A 84 10.15 -6.83 -1.50
N PHE A 85 9.39 -6.38 -2.49
CA PHE A 85 8.19 -5.58 -2.35
C PHE A 85 6.94 -6.45 -2.49
N ILE A 86 5.91 -6.12 -1.71
CA ILE A 86 4.54 -6.58 -1.93
C ILE A 86 3.65 -5.38 -2.23
N LEU A 87 2.76 -5.50 -3.21
CA LEU A 87 1.87 -4.41 -3.59
C LEU A 87 0.81 -4.23 -2.50
N SER A 88 0.76 -3.02 -1.93
CA SER A 88 -0.28 -2.64 -0.98
C SER A 88 -0.79 -1.21 -1.18
N SER A 89 -2.00 -0.94 -0.68
CA SER A 89 -2.57 0.40 -0.64
C SER A 89 -3.52 0.52 0.54
N GLU A 90 -3.50 1.66 1.25
CA GLU A 90 -4.50 1.99 2.27
C GLU A 90 -5.61 2.84 1.65
N ILE A 91 -6.86 2.54 1.97
CA ILE A 91 -8.04 3.31 1.56
C ILE A 91 -8.71 3.87 2.80
N SER A 92 -9.03 5.18 2.80
CA SER A 92 -9.79 5.82 3.86
C SER A 92 -11.28 5.82 3.52
N CYS A 93 -12.05 4.97 4.21
CA CYS A 93 -13.49 4.86 4.05
C CYS A 93 -14.19 5.83 5.01
N ILE A 94 -14.92 6.83 4.47
CA ILE A 94 -15.73 7.75 5.27
C ILE A 94 -17.19 7.68 4.82
N TYR A 95 -18.08 7.20 5.69
CA TYR A 95 -19.47 6.91 5.32
C TYR A 95 -20.41 6.99 6.52
N LYS A 96 -21.73 7.09 6.30
CA LYS A 96 -22.73 7.03 7.38
C LYS A 96 -23.29 5.61 7.52
N LYS A 97 -23.38 5.11 8.75
CA LYS A 97 -24.02 3.82 9.08
C LYS A 97 -24.71 3.90 10.43
N ASN A 98 -25.97 3.47 10.48
CA ASN A 98 -26.81 3.50 11.68
C ASN A 98 -26.82 4.89 12.37
N GLY A 99 -26.99 5.94 11.57
CA GLY A 99 -27.04 7.33 12.05
C GLY A 99 -25.69 7.94 12.46
N LYS A 100 -24.58 7.19 12.41
CA LYS A 100 -23.24 7.68 12.79
C LYS A 100 -22.31 7.74 11.58
N THR A 101 -21.49 8.78 11.50
CA THR A 101 -20.37 8.83 10.55
C THR A 101 -19.30 7.86 11.03
N ARG A 102 -18.78 7.05 10.11
CA ARG A 102 -17.69 6.10 10.30
C ARG A 102 -16.50 6.53 9.46
N LYS A 103 -15.31 6.44 10.04
CA LYS A 103 -14.02 6.71 9.40
C LYS A 103 -13.13 5.51 9.68
N VAL A 104 -12.88 4.70 8.66
CA VAL A 104 -12.13 3.44 8.81
C VAL A 104 -11.11 3.36 7.71
N HIS A 105 -9.87 3.07 8.07
CA HIS A 105 -8.84 2.75 7.11
C HIS A 105 -8.75 1.23 6.87
N SER A 106 -8.44 0.85 5.64
CA SER A 106 -8.28 -0.56 5.27
C SER A 106 -7.12 -0.71 4.30
N ILE A 107 -6.25 -1.67 4.57
CA ILE A 107 -5.09 -2.01 3.75
C ILE A 107 -5.51 -3.12 2.79
N ILE A 108 -5.14 -2.97 1.53
CA ILE A 108 -5.35 -3.95 0.47
C ILE A 108 -3.99 -4.50 0.06
N PHE A 109 -3.89 -5.82 -0.10
CA PHE A 109 -2.73 -6.51 -0.65
C PHE A 109 -3.11 -7.26 -1.91
N VAL A 110 -2.26 -7.18 -2.94
CA VAL A 110 -2.42 -7.92 -4.20
C VAL A 110 -1.09 -8.54 -4.61
N ARG A 111 -1.16 -9.61 -5.41
CA ARG A 111 0.02 -10.35 -5.89
C ARG A 111 0.63 -9.78 -7.15
N ASP A 112 -0.15 -9.01 -7.92
CA ASP A 112 0.31 -8.45 -9.18
C ASP A 112 -0.30 -7.10 -9.53
N PHE A 113 0.37 -6.39 -10.45
CA PHE A 113 -0.06 -5.09 -10.94
C PHE A 113 -1.37 -5.14 -11.75
N ALA A 114 -1.75 -6.30 -12.30
CA ALA A 114 -3.00 -6.40 -13.05
C ALA A 114 -4.20 -6.31 -12.09
N ASP A 115 -4.13 -7.02 -10.96
CA ASP A 115 -5.13 -6.93 -9.89
C ASP A 115 -5.12 -5.54 -9.23
N ALA A 116 -3.94 -4.95 -9.00
CA ALA A 116 -3.81 -3.56 -8.53
C ALA A 116 -4.53 -2.58 -9.46
N ALA A 117 -4.38 -2.75 -10.78
CA ALA A 117 -5.00 -1.90 -11.79
C ALA A 117 -6.53 -2.09 -11.83
N LYS A 118 -7.04 -3.32 -11.80
CA LYS A 118 -8.50 -3.59 -11.76
C LYS A 118 -9.17 -2.93 -10.55
N ILE A 119 -8.57 -3.07 -9.37
CA ILE A 119 -9.04 -2.42 -8.14
C ILE A 119 -9.01 -0.90 -8.30
N SER A 120 -7.89 -0.34 -8.79
CA SER A 120 -7.76 1.10 -9.00
C SER A 120 -8.82 1.65 -9.96
N ILE A 121 -9.09 0.95 -11.07
CA ILE A 121 -10.14 1.32 -12.04
C ILE A 121 -11.53 1.29 -11.38
N ALA A 122 -11.82 0.27 -10.57
CA ALA A 122 -13.10 0.16 -9.88
C ALA A 122 -13.28 1.30 -8.84
N LEU A 123 -12.25 1.61 -8.07
CA LEU A 123 -12.30 2.68 -7.05
C LEU A 123 -12.32 4.09 -7.68
N ALA A 124 -11.70 4.29 -8.84
CA ALA A 124 -11.73 5.57 -9.56
C ALA A 124 -13.15 5.98 -10.00
N LYS A 125 -14.08 5.03 -10.13
CA LYS A 125 -15.50 5.31 -10.40
C LYS A 125 -16.25 5.89 -9.19
N ILE A 126 -15.66 5.80 -8.00
CA ILE A 126 -16.28 6.19 -6.72
C ILE A 126 -15.74 7.53 -6.23
N GLY A 127 -14.43 7.78 -6.42
CA GLY A 127 -13.80 9.01 -5.95
C GLY A 127 -12.42 9.25 -6.54
N ASN A 128 -11.78 10.32 -6.09
CA ASN A 128 -10.51 10.78 -6.64
C ASN A 128 -9.32 10.00 -6.05
N LEU A 129 -8.55 9.35 -6.93
CA LEU A 129 -7.32 8.63 -6.56
C LEU A 129 -6.03 9.44 -6.81
N ASN A 130 -6.13 10.63 -7.41
CA ASN A 130 -4.98 11.41 -7.87
C ASN A 130 -4.45 12.42 -6.85
N SER A 131 -5.23 12.75 -5.82
CA SER A 131 -4.90 13.85 -4.91
C SER A 131 -4.05 13.42 -3.71
N ASP A 132 -4.10 12.15 -3.34
CA ASP A 132 -3.46 11.60 -2.14
C ASP A 132 -3.12 10.12 -2.38
N GLY A 133 -1.99 9.66 -1.84
CA GLY A 133 -1.59 8.26 -1.83
C GLY A 133 -2.58 7.37 -1.05
N ARG A 134 -3.22 7.90 -0.01
CA ARG A 134 -4.38 7.29 0.66
C ARG A 134 -5.67 7.98 0.23
N PRO A 135 -6.36 7.48 -0.82
CA PRO A 135 -7.60 8.09 -1.27
C PRO A 135 -8.68 8.01 -0.18
N ILE A 136 -9.44 9.10 -0.05
CA ILE A 136 -10.59 9.20 0.84
C ILE A 136 -11.85 8.97 0.01
N LEU A 137 -12.55 7.88 0.27
CA LEU A 137 -13.72 7.45 -0.48
C LEU A 137 -14.96 7.44 0.39
N GLY A 138 -16.06 7.95 -0.16
CA GLY A 138 -17.41 7.90 0.41
C GLY A 138 -18.02 6.50 0.37
N LEU A 139 -17.33 5.49 0.94
CA LEU A 139 -17.57 4.07 0.70
C LEU A 139 -17.65 3.30 2.01
N ASP A 140 -18.64 2.41 2.17
CA ASP A 140 -18.72 1.48 3.31
C ASP A 140 -17.60 0.42 3.20
N ALA A 141 -16.92 0.13 4.31
CA ALA A 141 -15.81 -0.83 4.34
C ALA A 141 -16.20 -2.25 3.87
N LYS A 142 -17.44 -2.69 4.09
CA LYS A 142 -17.95 -3.95 3.53
C LYS A 142 -18.01 -3.87 2.00
N ARG A 143 -18.49 -2.75 1.46
CA ARG A 143 -18.56 -2.57 0.01
C ARG A 143 -17.17 -2.48 -0.62
N LEU A 144 -16.19 -1.89 0.09
CA LEU A 144 -14.79 -1.95 -0.33
C LEU A 144 -14.29 -3.40 -0.41
N LEU A 145 -14.55 -4.23 0.60
CA LEU A 145 -14.19 -5.65 0.59
C LEU A 145 -14.81 -6.39 -0.60
N GLU A 146 -16.11 -6.18 -0.85
CA GLU A 146 -16.80 -6.77 -2.02
C GLU A 146 -16.11 -6.38 -3.33
N ILE A 147 -15.84 -5.08 -3.55
CA ILE A 147 -15.15 -4.60 -4.76
C ILE A 147 -13.77 -5.25 -4.89
N VAL A 148 -12.99 -5.31 -3.80
CA VAL A 148 -11.64 -5.89 -3.82
C VAL A 148 -11.68 -7.36 -4.22
N LEU A 149 -12.56 -8.16 -3.62
CA LEU A 149 -12.68 -9.58 -3.91
C LEU A 149 -13.28 -9.86 -5.30
N ASP A 150 -14.20 -9.01 -5.77
CA ASP A 150 -14.77 -9.10 -7.13
C ASP A 150 -13.71 -8.85 -8.21
N GLN A 151 -12.80 -7.88 -7.98
CA GLN A 151 -11.74 -7.54 -8.94
C GLN A 151 -10.53 -8.46 -8.86
N ALA A 152 -10.21 -8.95 -7.65
CA ALA A 152 -9.04 -9.74 -7.35
C ALA A 152 -9.36 -10.76 -6.25
N PRO A 153 -9.84 -11.98 -6.60
CA PRO A 153 -10.29 -12.98 -5.61
C PRO A 153 -9.22 -13.43 -4.61
N ASN A 154 -7.95 -13.30 -4.97
CA ASN A 154 -6.81 -13.64 -4.12
C ASN A 154 -6.25 -12.44 -3.34
N ALA A 155 -6.86 -11.25 -3.47
CA ALA A 155 -6.49 -10.08 -2.70
C ALA A 155 -6.87 -10.27 -1.23
N MET A 156 -6.17 -9.54 -0.37
CA MET A 156 -6.46 -9.50 1.06
C MET A 156 -6.80 -8.08 1.46
N LEU A 157 -7.84 -7.91 2.28
CA LEU A 157 -8.17 -6.64 2.92
C LEU A 157 -8.07 -6.80 4.43
N VAL A 158 -7.35 -5.89 5.08
CA VAL A 158 -7.13 -5.87 6.53
C VAL A 158 -7.55 -4.51 7.07
N PRO A 159 -8.42 -4.43 8.09
CA PRO A 159 -8.69 -3.17 8.77
C PRO A 159 -7.41 -2.63 9.40
N ALA A 160 -7.04 -1.40 9.07
CA ALA A 160 -5.80 -0.81 9.52
C ALA A 160 -5.91 -0.37 10.99
N HIS A 161 -4.81 -0.55 11.75
CA HIS A 161 -4.56 0.05 13.07
C HIS A 161 -5.81 0.20 13.95
N VAL A 162 -6.53 -0.92 14.15
CA VAL A 162 -7.94 -0.95 14.58
C VAL A 162 -8.27 -0.31 15.93
N TRP A 163 -7.26 -0.01 16.76
CA TRP A 163 -7.42 0.64 18.06
C TRP A 163 -6.94 2.09 18.11
N THR A 164 -6.39 2.63 17.02
CA THR A 164 -6.00 4.06 16.98
C THR A 164 -7.23 4.93 17.24
N PRO A 165 -7.18 6.00 18.05
CA PRO A 165 -8.39 6.77 18.41
C PRO A 165 -9.18 7.32 17.21
N HIS A 166 -8.50 7.60 16.10
CA HIS A 166 -9.07 8.13 14.87
C HIS A 166 -8.89 7.17 13.69
N PHE A 167 -9.81 7.22 12.74
CA PHE A 167 -9.74 6.50 11.46
C PHE A 167 -9.59 4.97 11.58
N SER A 168 -10.12 4.38 12.65
CA SER A 168 -10.00 2.96 12.94
C SER A 168 -11.35 2.34 13.29
N VAL A 169 -11.42 1.00 13.36
CA VAL A 169 -12.67 0.28 13.63
C VAL A 169 -13.15 0.49 15.07
N PHE A 170 -12.24 0.50 16.04
CA PHE A 170 -12.54 0.63 17.48
C PHE A 170 -12.14 1.98 18.08
N GLY A 171 -11.76 2.95 17.25
CA GLY A 171 -11.34 4.28 17.69
C GLY A 171 -12.50 5.10 18.24
N ALA A 172 -12.29 5.73 19.40
CA ALA A 172 -13.31 6.55 20.06
C ALA A 172 -13.81 7.74 19.22
N MET A 173 -13.02 8.18 18.23
CA MET A 173 -13.30 9.33 17.37
C MET A 173 -13.55 8.93 15.89
N SER A 174 -13.94 7.67 15.65
CA SER A 174 -14.05 7.04 14.32
C SER A 174 -15.48 6.73 13.88
#